data_AF-A0AA88IRK2-F1
#
_entry.id   AF-A0AA88IRK2-F1
#
_cell.length_a   1.000
_cell.length_b   1.000
_cell.length_c   1.000
_cell.angle_alpha   90.00
_cell.angle_beta   90.00
_cell.angle_gamma   90.00
#
_symmetry.space_group_name_H-M   'P 1'
#
loop_
_entity.id
_entity.type
_entity.pdbx_description
1 polymer ?
#
loop_
_entity_poly.entity_id
_entity_poly.type
_entity_poly.pdbx_seq_one_letter_code
_entity_poly.pdbx_strand_id
1 'polypeptide(L)'
;MPAPRNQEELQTLLGMYNYLSRYIPNLATLNKPLRDLSKQQNFEWNTSHEEAKRGIQNAISKNLSYFDPEANEIEVITDASQHGLGAQLSTDRATVAFASCSLSETEQRYSQMEKEMLAKEFTSICSEEQYA
;
A
#
# COMPACT_ATOMS: atom_id res chain seq x y z
N MET A 1 -0.98 4.10 9.13
CA MET A 1 -0.60 2.72 9.52
C MET A 1 -0.04 2.69 10.93
N PRO A 2 -0.51 1.76 11.78
CA PRO A 2 0.03 1.56 13.12
C PRO A 2 1.49 1.09 13.07
N ALA A 3 2.21 1.22 14.18
CA ALA A 3 3.52 0.60 14.32
C ALA A 3 3.34 -0.94 14.41
N PRO A 4 4.19 -1.72 13.73
CA PRO A 4 4.13 -3.17 13.81
C PRO A 4 4.47 -3.63 15.23
N ARG A 5 3.77 -4.66 15.70
CA ARG A 5 3.89 -5.20 17.07
C ARG A 5 4.73 -6.47 17.13
N ASN A 6 4.97 -7.10 15.99
CA ASN A 6 5.71 -8.34 15.86
C ASN A 6 6.47 -8.39 14.51
N GLN A 7 7.30 -9.42 14.33
CA GLN A 7 8.08 -9.60 13.10
C GLN A 7 7.20 -9.82 11.85
N GLU A 8 6.06 -10.48 11.98
CA GLU A 8 5.17 -10.78 10.85
C GLU A 8 4.52 -9.51 10.27
N GLU A 9 4.04 -8.63 11.15
CA GLU A 9 3.55 -7.30 10.81
C GLU A 9 4.67 -6.44 10.20
N LEU A 10 5.90 -6.54 10.72
CA LEU A 10 7.05 -5.85 10.13
C LEU A 10 7.37 -6.34 8.72
N GLN A 11 7.32 -7.65 8.47
CA GLN A 11 7.55 -8.22 7.14
C GLN A 11 6.46 -7.79 6.16
N THR A 12 5.20 -7.77 6.60
CA THR A 12 4.08 -7.23 5.82
C THR A 12 4.32 -5.76 5.45
N LEU A 13 4.74 -4.95 6.42
CA LEU A 13 5.06 -3.54 6.20
C LEU A 13 6.22 -3.35 5.20
N LEU A 14 7.29 -4.14 5.33
CA LEU A 14 8.42 -4.12 4.41
C LEU A 14 8.03 -4.58 3.00
N GLY A 15 7.17 -5.58 2.88
CA GLY A 15 6.61 -6.04 1.61
C GLY A 15 5.86 -4.92 0.89
N MET A 16 5.00 -4.20 1.62
CA MET A 16 4.29 -3.03 1.08
C MET A 16 5.26 -1.92 0.65
N TYR A 17 6.27 -1.59 1.46
CA TYR A 17 7.26 -0.59 1.05
C TYR A 17 8.03 -1.00 -0.20
N ASN A 18 8.34 -2.29 -0.36
CA ASN A 18 8.95 -2.80 -1.58
C ASN A 18 8.01 -2.72 -2.78
N TYR A 19 6.72 -3.02 -2.61
CA TYR A 19 5.72 -2.84 -3.66
C TYR A 19 5.66 -1.37 -4.14
N LEU A 20 5.75 -0.43 -3.19
CA LEU A 20 5.77 1.01 -3.45
C LEU A 20 7.15 1.59 -3.80
N SER A 21 8.18 0.75 -3.92
CA SER A 21 9.58 1.22 -4.05
C SER A 21 9.82 2.16 -5.23
N ARG A 22 9.09 1.98 -6.33
CA ARG A 22 9.15 2.85 -7.51
C ARG A 22 8.72 4.30 -7.25
N TYR A 23 7.98 4.53 -6.16
CA TYR A 23 7.48 5.84 -5.73
C TYR A 23 8.23 6.39 -4.51
N ILE A 24 9.26 5.69 -4.01
CA ILE A 24 9.97 6.07 -2.79
C ILE A 24 11.46 6.26 -3.12
N PRO A 25 11.90 7.51 -3.37
CA PRO A 25 13.31 7.78 -3.61
C PRO A 25 14.12 7.39 -2.37
N ASN A 26 15.27 6.74 -2.60
CA ASN A 26 16.19 6.31 -1.54
C ASN A 26 15.56 5.34 -0.51
N LEU A 27 14.57 4.54 -0.89
CA LEU A 27 13.94 3.54 0.00
C LEU A 27 14.97 2.66 0.71
N ALA A 28 16.03 2.23 0.00
CA ALA A 28 17.05 1.37 0.57
C ALA A 28 17.80 2.01 1.76
N THR A 29 17.95 3.34 1.76
CA THR A 29 18.54 4.06 2.89
C THR A 29 17.51 4.25 3.99
N LEU A 30 16.28 4.65 3.61
CA LEU A 30 15.19 4.95 4.55
C LEU A 30 14.74 3.73 5.34
N ASN A 31 14.63 2.55 4.70
CA ASN A 31 14.14 1.34 5.36
C ASN A 31 15.25 0.53 6.05
N LYS A 32 16.52 0.97 5.99
CA LYS A 32 17.65 0.25 6.60
C LYS A 32 17.38 -0.10 8.08
N PRO A 33 16.91 0.83 8.94
CA PRO A 33 16.61 0.49 10.34
C PRO A 33 15.55 -0.62 10.48
N LEU A 34 14.55 -0.62 9.60
CA LEU A 34 13.48 -1.60 9.60
C LEU A 34 13.94 -2.98 9.08
N ARG A 35 14.82 -3.01 8.08
CA ARG A 35 15.43 -4.26 7.60
C ARG A 35 16.38 -4.87 8.62
N ASP A 36 17.09 -4.02 9.37
CA ASP A 36 17.98 -4.48 10.42
C ASP A 36 17.15 -5.06 11.58
N LEU A 37 16.04 -4.41 11.97
CA LEU A 37 15.07 -4.95 12.93
C LEU A 37 14.49 -6.31 12.49
N SER A 38 14.20 -6.49 11.20
CA SER A 38 13.65 -7.75 10.67
C SER A 38 14.61 -8.95 10.81
N LYS A 39 15.90 -8.72 11.07
CA LYS A 39 16.92 -9.76 11.25
C LYS A 39 17.21 -10.06 12.72
N GLN A 40 16.70 -9.25 13.65
CA GLN A 40 16.93 -9.41 15.08
C GLN A 40 15.95 -10.42 15.68
N GLN A 41 16.44 -11.28 16.58
CA GLN A 41 15.57 -12.24 17.29
C GLN A 41 14.61 -11.54 18.27
N ASN A 42 15.05 -10.46 18.91
CA ASN A 42 14.20 -9.66 19.80
C ASN A 42 13.58 -8.52 18.99
N PHE A 43 12.26 -8.53 18.88
CA PHE A 43 11.52 -7.46 18.24
C PHE A 43 11.29 -6.32 19.24
N GLU A 44 12.03 -5.22 19.07
CA GLU A 44 11.83 -4.00 19.86
C GLU A 44 11.63 -2.79 18.94
N TRP A 45 10.43 -2.22 18.98
CA TRP A 45 10.13 -1.00 18.24
C TRP A 45 10.59 0.23 19.02
N ASN A 46 11.41 1.08 18.39
CA ASN A 46 12.00 2.25 19.03
C ASN A 46 11.80 3.51 18.18
N THR A 47 12.30 4.65 18.66
CA THR A 47 12.15 5.94 18.00
C THR A 47 12.78 5.97 16.61
N SER A 48 13.92 5.32 16.40
CA SER A 48 14.58 5.26 15.08
C SER A 48 13.75 4.50 14.06
N HIS A 49 13.06 3.42 14.48
CA HIS A 49 12.13 2.68 13.64
C HIS A 49 10.90 3.53 13.27
N GLU A 50 10.35 4.30 14.22
CA GLU A 50 9.22 5.20 13.95
C GLU A 50 9.62 6.36 13.02
N GLU A 51 10.82 6.90 13.15
CA GLU A 51 11.36 7.94 12.25
C GLU A 51 11.55 7.39 10.83
N ALA A 52 12.11 6.19 10.70
CA ALA A 52 12.25 5.51 9.40
C ALA A 52 10.88 5.31 8.72
N LYS A 53 9.91 4.77 9.46
CA LYS A 53 8.52 4.57 9.00
C LYS A 53 7.89 5.89 8.55
N ARG A 54 8.03 6.95 9.34
CA ARG A 54 7.48 8.28 9.02
C ARG A 54 8.17 8.91 7.81
N GLY A 55 9.48 8.77 7.69
CA GLY A 55 10.26 9.24 6.53
C GLY A 55 9.79 8.58 5.24
N ILE A 56 9.55 7.27 5.27
CA ILE A 56 9.00 6.53 4.12
C ILE A 56 7.58 7.00 3.79
N GLN A 57 6.70 7.15 4.81
CA GLN A 57 5.34 7.66 4.60
C GLN A 57 5.34 9.05 3.97
N ASN A 58 6.18 9.95 4.45
CA ASN A 58 6.32 11.29 3.87
C ASN A 58 6.82 11.25 2.42
N ALA A 59 7.73 10.34 2.08
CA ALA A 59 8.19 10.17 0.72
C ALA A 59 7.08 9.66 -0.21
N ILE A 60 6.25 8.73 0.27
CA ILE A 60 5.06 8.26 -0.47
C ILE A 60 4.09 9.42 -0.70
N SER A 61 3.73 10.16 0.35
CA SER A 61 2.76 11.27 0.26
C SER A 61 3.21 12.38 -0.67
N LYS A 62 4.52 12.65 -0.76
CA LYS A 62 5.06 13.68 -1.67
C LYS A 62 5.07 13.28 -3.15
N ASN A 63 5.04 11.98 -3.44
CA ASN A 63 5.09 11.46 -4.81
C ASN A 63 3.70 11.09 -5.36
N LEU A 64 2.64 11.35 -4.60
CA LEU A 64 1.28 11.34 -5.13
C LEU A 64 1.07 12.56 -6.03
N SER A 65 0.64 12.33 -7.26
CA SER A 65 0.37 13.39 -8.24
C SER A 65 -1.11 13.66 -8.38
N TYR A 66 -1.44 14.87 -8.85
CA TYR A 66 -2.80 15.18 -9.25
C TYR A 66 -3.22 14.30 -10.43
N PHE A 67 -4.50 13.95 -10.48
CA PHE A 67 -5.06 13.29 -11.64
C PHE A 67 -5.02 14.23 -12.85
N ASP A 68 -4.45 13.74 -13.95
CA ASP A 68 -4.42 14.44 -15.23
C ASP A 68 -5.41 13.73 -16.18
N PRO A 69 -6.59 14.32 -16.46
CA PRO A 69 -7.59 13.72 -17.35
C PRO A 69 -7.12 13.62 -18.80
N GLU A 70 -6.04 14.34 -19.17
CA GLU A 70 -5.41 14.25 -20.49
C GLU A 70 -4.23 13.26 -20.51
N ALA A 71 -3.99 12.52 -19.42
CA ALA A 71 -2.98 11.47 -19.39
C ALA A 71 -3.27 10.42 -20.48
N ASN A 72 -2.24 10.06 -21.24
CA ASN A 72 -2.37 9.10 -22.33
C ASN A 72 -2.64 7.68 -21.82
N GLU A 73 -2.18 7.37 -20.61
CA GLU A 73 -2.35 6.06 -19.97
C GLU A 73 -2.85 6.25 -18.53
N ILE A 74 -3.93 5.55 -18.22
CA ILE A 74 -4.48 5.43 -16.87
C ILE A 74 -4.47 3.94 -16.53
N GLU A 75 -3.72 3.58 -15.50
CA GLU A 75 -3.60 2.22 -15.01
C GLU A 75 -4.28 2.08 -13.65
N VAL A 76 -5.11 1.04 -13.54
CA VAL A 76 -5.77 0.67 -12.30
C VAL A 76 -5.28 -0.72 -11.90
N ILE A 77 -4.56 -0.79 -10.78
CA ILE A 77 -4.06 -2.04 -10.22
C ILE A 77 -4.94 -2.37 -9.01
N THR A 78 -5.47 -3.58 -8.96
CA THR A 78 -6.29 -4.07 -7.86
C THR A 78 -5.75 -5.40 -7.38
N ASP A 79 -5.89 -5.67 -6.08
CA ASP A 79 -5.46 -6.91 -5.44
C ASP A 79 -6.45 -7.28 -4.33
N ALA A 80 -6.67 -8.58 -4.16
CA ALA A 80 -7.52 -9.11 -3.11
C ALA A 80 -6.75 -10.04 -2.18
N SER A 81 -6.73 -9.70 -0.91
CA SER A 81 -6.18 -10.57 0.14
C SER A 81 -7.29 -11.36 0.82
N GLN A 82 -6.90 -12.24 1.75
CA GLN A 82 -7.87 -12.97 2.57
C GLN A 82 -8.82 -12.05 3.36
N HIS A 83 -8.35 -10.86 3.76
CA HIS A 83 -9.01 -9.99 4.72
C HIS A 83 -9.49 -8.65 4.14
N GLY A 84 -9.04 -8.29 2.95
CA GLY A 84 -9.25 -6.93 2.41
C GLY A 84 -8.88 -6.81 0.95
N LEU A 85 -9.39 -5.75 0.34
CA LEU A 85 -9.18 -5.35 -1.03
C LEU A 85 -8.26 -4.12 -1.06
N GLY A 86 -7.39 -4.06 -2.06
CA GLY A 86 -6.53 -2.93 -2.32
C GLY A 86 -6.66 -2.49 -3.78
N ALA A 87 -6.59 -1.18 -4.01
CA ALA A 87 -6.56 -0.61 -5.34
C ALA A 87 -5.59 0.58 -5.40
N GLN A 88 -4.99 0.76 -6.58
CA GLN A 88 -4.08 1.84 -6.90
C GLN A 88 -4.44 2.40 -8.28
N LEU A 89 -4.60 3.71 -8.35
CA LEU A 89 -4.76 4.48 -9.58
C LEU A 89 -3.45 5.17 -9.93
N SER A 90 -2.91 4.91 -11.12
CA SER A 90 -1.68 5.54 -11.62
C SER A 90 -1.86 6.07 -13.04
N THR A 91 -1.09 7.08 -13.38
CA THR A 91 -0.95 7.58 -14.75
C THR A 91 0.47 7.33 -15.26
N ASP A 92 0.71 7.66 -16.53
CA ASP A 92 2.04 7.68 -17.17
C ASP A 92 3.11 8.46 -16.37
N ARG A 93 2.71 9.42 -15.54
CA ARG A 93 3.61 10.26 -14.74
C ARG A 93 3.84 9.75 -13.32
N ALA A 94 2.80 9.29 -12.63
CA ALA A 94 2.87 8.94 -11.21
C ALA A 94 1.60 8.25 -10.68
N THR A 95 1.66 7.76 -9.44
CA THR A 95 0.47 7.33 -8.71
C THR A 95 -0.37 8.52 -8.29
N VAL A 96 -1.68 8.40 -8.50
CA VAL A 96 -2.68 9.42 -8.19
C VAL A 96 -3.34 9.10 -6.85
N ALA A 97 -3.82 7.87 -6.68
CA ALA A 97 -4.57 7.49 -5.50
C ALA A 97 -4.38 6.03 -5.11
N PHE A 98 -4.65 5.75 -3.84
CA PHE A 98 -4.80 4.41 -3.28
C PHE A 98 -6.17 4.30 -2.61
N ALA A 99 -6.81 3.15 -2.75
CA ALA A 99 -8.03 2.81 -2.04
C ALA A 99 -7.90 1.43 -1.40
N SER A 100 -8.53 1.22 -0.25
CA SER A 100 -8.52 -0.08 0.43
C SER A 100 -9.80 -0.28 1.22
N CYS A 101 -10.33 -1.49 1.20
CA CYS A 101 -11.54 -1.86 1.94
C CYS A 101 -11.34 -3.18 2.68
N SER A 102 -11.81 -3.27 3.92
CA SER A 102 -11.81 -4.53 4.67
C SER A 102 -13.00 -5.40 4.23
N LEU A 103 -12.77 -6.69 4.03
CA LEU A 103 -13.84 -7.64 3.72
C LEU A 103 -14.65 -7.95 4.97
N SER A 104 -15.98 -8.02 4.84
CA SER A 104 -16.88 -8.53 5.88
C SER A 104 -16.64 -10.03 6.14
N GLU A 105 -17.12 -10.55 7.28
CA GLU A 105 -16.98 -11.98 7.61
C GLU A 105 -17.58 -12.91 6.54
N THR A 106 -18.59 -12.44 5.80
CA THR A 106 -19.19 -13.18 4.70
C THR A 106 -18.27 -13.17 3.48
N GLU A 107 -17.77 -12.00 3.08
CA GLU A 107 -16.91 -11.84 1.90
C GLU A 107 -15.53 -12.48 2.11
N GLN A 108 -15.04 -12.56 3.35
CA GLN A 108 -13.81 -13.28 3.68
C GLN A 108 -13.91 -14.79 3.36
N ARG A 109 -15.12 -15.35 3.30
CA ARG A 109 -15.37 -16.77 2.97
C ARG A 109 -15.51 -17.03 1.48
N TYR A 110 -15.54 -15.97 0.65
CA TYR A 110 -15.51 -16.12 -0.80
C TYR A 110 -14.22 -16.82 -1.26
N SER A 111 -14.32 -17.53 -2.38
CA SER A 111 -13.15 -18.06 -3.06
C SER A 111 -12.23 -16.92 -3.52
N GLN A 112 -10.94 -17.22 -3.73
CA GLN A 112 -10.00 -16.19 -4.19
C GLN A 112 -10.47 -15.53 -5.49
N MET A 113 -11.03 -16.31 -6.43
CA MET A 113 -11.54 -15.79 -7.69
C MET A 113 -12.71 -14.79 -7.51
N GLU A 114 -13.62 -15.07 -6.58
CA GLU A 114 -14.71 -14.16 -6.24
C GLU A 114 -14.20 -12.87 -5.57
N LYS A 115 -13.16 -12.98 -4.73
CA LYS A 115 -12.52 -11.81 -4.11
C LYS A 115 -11.81 -10.92 -5.14
N GLU A 116 -11.12 -11.50 -6.12
CA GLU A 116 -10.53 -10.75 -7.23
C GLU A 116 -11.61 -10.02 -8.07
N MET A 117 -12.76 -10.66 -8.28
CA MET A 117 -13.89 -10.02 -8.97
C MET A 117 -14.44 -8.84 -8.16
N LEU A 118 -14.60 -9.03 -6.84
CA LEU A 118 -15.04 -7.97 -5.93
C LEU A 118 -14.04 -6.80 -5.88
N ALA A 119 -12.74 -7.06 -5.94
CA ALA A 119 -11.69 -6.04 -6.01
C ALA A 119 -11.84 -5.15 -7.26
N LYS A 120 -12.17 -5.75 -8.41
CA LYS A 120 -12.44 -5.01 -9.65
C LYS A 120 -13.66 -4.12 -9.53
N GLU A 121 -14.76 -4.63 -8.97
CA GLU A 121 -15.99 -3.86 -8.75
C GLU A 121 -15.75 -2.69 -7.79
N PHE A 122 -15.10 -2.94 -6.65
CA PHE A 122 -14.69 -1.93 -5.69
C PHE A 122 -13.92 -0.78 -6.37
N THR A 123 -13.00 -1.13 -7.26
CA THR A 123 -12.16 -0.12 -7.91
C THR A 123 -12.94 0.72 -8.92
N SER A 124 -13.93 0.14 -9.60
CA SER A 124 -14.85 0.88 -10.47
C SER A 124 -15.62 1.94 -9.68
N ILE A 125 -16.15 1.58 -8.50
CA ILE A 125 -16.91 2.49 -7.64
C ILE A 125 -16.03 3.62 -7.12
N CYS A 126 -14.82 3.31 -6.65
CA CYS A 126 -13.88 4.33 -6.18
C CYS A 126 -13.46 5.30 -7.28
N SER A 127 -13.42 4.86 -8.54
CA SER A 127 -13.13 5.76 -9.66
C SER A 127 -14.25 6.76 -9.90
N GLU A 128 -15.52 6.40 -9.67
CA GLU A 128 -16.66 7.32 -9.85
C GLU A 128 -16.75 8.36 -8.71
N GLU A 129 -16.52 7.95 -7.46
CA GLU A 129 -16.60 8.85 -6.30
C GLU A 129 -15.48 9.89 -6.25
N GLN A 130 -14.33 9.65 -6.90
CA GLN A 130 -13.22 10.61 -6.94
C GLN A 130 -13.43 11.77 -7.94
N TYR A 131 -14.47 11.70 -8.81
CA TYR A 131 -14.83 12.76 -9.76
C TYR A 131 -16.20 13.42 -9.48
N ALA A 132 -16.84 13.10 -8.36
CA ALA A 132 -18.07 13.76 -7.88
C ALA A 132 -17.74 14.88 -6.87
#